data_AF-A0A4W3JKT1-F1
#
_entry.id   AF-A0A4W3JKT1-F1
#
_cell.length_a   1.000
_cell.length_b   1.000
_cell.length_c   1.000
_cell.angle_alpha   90.00
_cell.angle_beta   90.00
_cell.angle_gamma   90.00
#
_symmetry.space_group_name_H-M   'P 1'
#
loop_
_entity.id
_entity.type
_entity.pdbx_description
1 polymer ?
#
loop_
_entity_poly.entity_id
_entity_poly.type
_entity_poly.pdbx_seq_one_letter_code
_entity_poly.pdbx_strand_id
1 'polypeptide(L)'
;KVFQDDAHQDKTTEPPWNMETLTRGEAMDEGSIRTSGRQSIFVGNLNPDFSKELLCYMLKDLIAAVGVVLQRRDIEVFKKHKRAHAFIRVKKTGEFQAILDELQNPAILELANMKDLVVRGKTLNCSPAAGSKREAASARRRPEAGQGLGVSLLGARLALWPSRLVDRMATPLMSTKSDSAIIGGEISGQERLFFGEQMGSETRNVEFKRGGGEYMNIALKHHIRKYVCAFLNSEGGSLFVGVNDDGTVCGVECTHKDEDRVRLMADSVLKGFRPPLFPGSYSIHFLPVVKDGHSGLFLKVMRLTVQIPKKEGDVLLYETDQGEVYVRRDGSVQGPLSGSSIQEWCRQKWTAEIKKLQDKMDHLVREEQYLQEKLRRKQQSIVELQQNQQDMQVTHSGKATVSHLCCVM
;
A
#
# COMPACT_ATOMS: atom_id res chain seq x y z
N LYS A 1 -47.11 -1.09 -58.39
CA LYS A 1 -48.19 -0.40 -59.13
C LYS A 1 -49.32 -1.41 -59.26
N VAL A 2 -50.56 -1.06 -58.88
CA VAL A 2 -51.79 -1.88 -59.05
C VAL A 2 -51.82 -3.14 -58.14
N PHE A 3 -52.86 -3.45 -57.35
CA PHE A 3 -54.17 -2.82 -57.11
C PHE A 3 -54.72 -3.13 -55.69
N GLN A 4 -55.55 -2.21 -55.19
CA GLN A 4 -56.76 -2.33 -54.36
C GLN A 4 -56.88 -3.17 -53.08
N ASP A 5 -57.47 -2.45 -52.12
CA ASP A 5 -58.23 -2.84 -50.93
C ASP A 5 -59.30 -3.90 -51.15
N ASP A 6 -59.70 -4.60 -50.07
CA ASP A 6 -61.11 -4.59 -49.67
C ASP A 6 -61.28 -4.91 -48.17
N ALA A 7 -62.36 -4.42 -47.57
CA ALA A 7 -62.61 -4.49 -46.12
C ALA A 7 -63.73 -5.47 -45.76
N HIS A 8 -63.77 -5.94 -44.51
CA HIS A 8 -65.06 -6.23 -43.85
C HIS A 8 -65.00 -6.11 -42.32
N GLN A 9 -66.10 -5.57 -41.77
CA GLN A 9 -66.35 -5.28 -40.36
C GLN A 9 -67.10 -6.45 -39.67
N ASP A 10 -66.96 -6.60 -38.35
CA ASP A 10 -68.02 -6.23 -37.38
C ASP A 10 -67.46 -6.23 -35.93
N LYS A 11 -67.68 -5.18 -35.13
CA LYS A 11 -68.76 -4.98 -34.12
C LYS A 11 -68.69 -6.01 -32.97
N THR A 12 -68.90 -5.72 -31.68
CA THR A 12 -69.37 -4.56 -30.85
C THR A 12 -69.08 -4.96 -29.37
N THR A 13 -69.08 -4.16 -28.29
CA THR A 13 -69.66 -2.84 -27.95
C THR A 13 -68.89 -2.24 -26.74
N GLU A 14 -68.85 -0.91 -26.59
CA GLU A 14 -68.51 -0.19 -25.33
C GLU A 14 -69.81 0.30 -24.60
N PRO A 15 -69.76 1.20 -23.57
CA PRO A 15 -69.03 1.12 -22.30
C PRO A 15 -70.00 0.89 -21.09
N PRO A 16 -70.60 1.87 -20.33
CA PRO A 16 -70.42 3.33 -20.19
C PRO A 16 -69.80 3.80 -18.84
N TRP A 17 -69.90 5.12 -18.56
CA TRP A 17 -69.32 5.91 -17.46
C TRP A 17 -70.31 6.16 -16.29
N ASN A 18 -69.83 6.44 -15.05
CA ASN A 18 -69.76 7.79 -14.41
C ASN A 18 -69.74 7.82 -12.85
N MET A 19 -69.61 9.03 -12.29
CA MET A 19 -69.27 9.39 -10.89
C MET A 19 -70.42 9.42 -9.85
N GLU A 20 -70.03 9.32 -8.57
CA GLU A 20 -70.60 9.94 -7.34
C GLU A 20 -72.11 9.75 -6.96
N THR A 21 -72.39 9.09 -5.82
CA THR A 21 -72.73 9.75 -4.52
C THR A 21 -73.28 8.80 -3.41
N LEU A 22 -72.98 9.18 -2.15
CA LEU A 22 -73.77 9.03 -0.90
C LEU A 22 -74.02 7.68 -0.15
N THR A 23 -73.46 7.66 1.09
CA THR A 23 -74.05 7.26 2.39
C THR A 23 -74.20 5.80 2.88
N ARG A 24 -73.39 5.50 3.92
CA ARG A 24 -73.78 5.13 5.32
C ARG A 24 -73.83 3.65 5.73
N GLY A 25 -72.90 3.27 6.63
CA GLY A 25 -72.91 2.07 7.49
C GLY A 25 -72.38 0.82 6.76
N GLU A 26 -71.49 -0.02 7.31
CA GLU A 26 -71.21 -0.41 8.70
C GLU A 26 -69.71 -0.78 8.88
N ALA A 27 -69.32 -1.29 10.06
CA ALA A 27 -67.91 -1.48 10.45
C ALA A 27 -67.38 -2.91 10.24
N MET A 28 -66.06 -3.08 10.38
CA MET A 28 -65.26 -4.32 10.33
C MET A 28 -65.07 -4.86 8.88
N ASP A 29 -63.87 -5.03 8.34
CA ASP A 29 -62.68 -5.68 8.93
C ASP A 29 -61.37 -5.16 8.29
N GLU A 30 -60.26 -5.08 9.04
CA GLU A 30 -58.96 -4.57 8.56
C GLU A 30 -58.17 -5.63 7.75
N GLY A 31 -58.64 -5.90 6.53
CA GLY A 31 -57.96 -6.74 5.54
C GLY A 31 -56.62 -6.16 5.07
N SER A 32 -55.55 -6.41 5.84
CA SER A 32 -54.20 -5.90 5.63
C SER A 32 -53.63 -6.13 4.22
N ILE A 33 -53.69 -5.10 3.36
CA ILE A 33 -52.88 -5.05 2.12
C ILE A 33 -51.42 -4.76 2.52
N ARG A 34 -50.70 -5.82 2.91
CA ARG A 34 -49.27 -5.77 3.22
C ARG A 34 -48.47 -5.48 1.95
N THR A 35 -48.33 -4.20 1.62
CA THR A 35 -47.26 -3.77 0.72
C THR A 35 -45.94 -4.28 1.31
N SER A 36 -45.24 -5.15 0.58
CA SER A 36 -43.94 -5.67 1.00
C SER A 36 -42.87 -4.59 0.79
N GLY A 37 -42.95 -3.55 1.61
CA GLY A 37 -42.07 -2.41 1.61
C GLY A 37 -40.66 -2.81 1.99
N ARG A 38 -39.73 -2.78 1.02
CA ARG A 38 -38.30 -2.86 1.29
C ARG A 38 -37.90 -1.65 2.14
N GLN A 39 -37.64 -1.87 3.42
CA GLN A 39 -37.21 -0.81 4.32
C GLN A 39 -35.77 -0.40 4.00
N SER A 40 -35.49 0.91 4.08
CA SER A 40 -34.16 1.46 3.82
C SER A 40 -33.63 2.23 5.03
N ILE A 41 -32.36 2.02 5.35
CA ILE A 41 -31.61 2.76 6.37
C ILE A 41 -30.76 3.80 5.65
N PHE A 42 -30.85 5.06 6.07
CA PHE A 42 -29.91 6.11 5.68
C PHE A 42 -28.71 6.08 6.63
N VAL A 43 -27.50 6.16 6.09
CA VAL A 43 -26.25 6.24 6.85
C VAL A 43 -25.46 7.48 6.42
N GLY A 44 -25.36 8.46 7.32
CA GLY A 44 -24.62 9.70 7.15
C GLY A 44 -23.26 9.72 7.84
N ASN A 45 -22.55 10.84 7.69
CA ASN A 45 -21.20 11.10 8.24
C ASN A 45 -20.07 10.19 7.71
N LEU A 46 -20.28 9.48 6.61
CA LEU A 46 -19.23 8.69 5.96
C LEU A 46 -18.06 9.59 5.51
N ASN A 47 -16.84 9.08 5.65
CA ASN A 47 -15.62 9.79 5.31
C ASN A 47 -15.54 10.06 3.78
N PRO A 48 -15.56 11.32 3.32
CA PRO A 48 -15.58 11.66 1.90
C PRO A 48 -14.23 11.49 1.22
N ASP A 49 -13.14 11.21 1.94
CA ASP A 49 -11.81 11.03 1.34
C ASP A 49 -11.75 9.70 0.56
N PHE A 50 -12.46 8.67 1.04
CA PHE A 50 -12.55 7.36 0.39
C PHE A 50 -13.44 7.35 -0.87
N SER A 51 -13.22 6.35 -1.74
CA SER A 51 -14.03 6.16 -2.95
C SER A 51 -15.45 5.67 -2.61
N LYS A 52 -16.38 5.83 -3.56
CA LYS A 52 -17.77 5.35 -3.41
C LYS A 52 -17.79 3.83 -3.18
N GLU A 53 -16.87 3.14 -3.85
CA GLU A 53 -16.68 1.70 -3.80
C GLU A 53 -16.13 1.28 -2.44
N LEU A 54 -15.06 1.91 -1.97
CA LEU A 54 -14.43 1.58 -0.68
C LEU A 54 -15.40 1.79 0.49
N LEU A 55 -16.15 2.89 0.50
CA LEU A 55 -17.21 3.11 1.48
C LEU A 55 -18.31 2.03 1.45
N CYS A 56 -18.62 1.48 0.27
CA CYS A 56 -19.57 0.38 0.13
C CYS A 56 -19.04 -0.92 0.74
N TYR A 57 -17.75 -1.23 0.53
CA TYR A 57 -17.10 -2.40 1.14
C TYR A 57 -17.02 -2.26 2.66
N MET A 58 -16.53 -1.13 3.19
CA MET A 58 -16.46 -0.90 4.64
C MET A 58 -17.83 -0.98 5.31
N LEU A 59 -18.89 -0.45 4.70
CA LEU A 59 -20.26 -0.62 5.20
C LEU A 59 -20.73 -2.07 5.16
N LYS A 60 -20.41 -2.81 4.09
CA LYS A 60 -20.75 -4.23 3.97
C LYS A 60 -20.06 -5.05 5.06
N ASP A 61 -18.77 -4.81 5.29
CA ASP A 61 -17.98 -5.54 6.29
C ASP A 61 -18.41 -5.18 7.72
N LEU A 62 -18.79 -3.92 7.96
CA LEU A 62 -19.36 -3.48 9.25
C LEU A 62 -20.67 -4.22 9.56
N ILE A 63 -21.55 -4.36 8.56
CA ILE A 63 -22.85 -5.04 8.73
C ILE A 63 -22.68 -6.56 8.77
N ALA A 64 -21.66 -7.10 8.11
CA ALA A 64 -21.27 -8.51 8.25
C ALA A 64 -20.77 -8.83 9.67
N ALA A 65 -20.12 -7.88 10.37
CA ALA A 65 -19.76 -8.03 11.79
C ALA A 65 -20.99 -8.09 12.72
N VAL A 66 -22.13 -7.51 12.32
CA VAL A 66 -23.45 -7.66 12.99
C VAL A 66 -24.13 -9.01 12.65
N GLY A 67 -23.49 -9.85 11.84
CA GLY A 67 -24.04 -11.14 11.41
C GLY A 67 -25.04 -11.04 10.25
N VAL A 68 -25.20 -9.88 9.60
CA VAL A 68 -26.11 -9.71 8.46
C VAL A 68 -25.34 -9.67 7.14
N VAL A 69 -25.62 -10.64 6.26
CA VAL A 69 -24.96 -10.74 4.95
C VAL A 69 -25.72 -9.96 3.88
N LEU A 70 -25.25 -8.74 3.57
CA LEU A 70 -25.78 -7.91 2.48
C LEU A 70 -25.06 -8.13 1.15
N GLN A 71 -25.81 -8.00 0.04
CA GLN A 71 -25.26 -8.02 -1.31
C GLN A 71 -24.88 -6.60 -1.76
N ARG A 72 -23.93 -6.47 -2.69
CA ARG A 72 -23.48 -5.16 -3.23
C ARG A 72 -24.62 -4.31 -3.83
N ARG A 73 -25.69 -4.95 -4.31
CA ARG A 73 -26.93 -4.31 -4.83
C ARG A 73 -27.87 -3.76 -3.75
N ASP A 74 -27.65 -4.13 -2.49
CA ASP A 74 -28.45 -3.72 -1.35
C ASP A 74 -27.88 -2.44 -0.68
N ILE A 75 -26.71 -1.93 -1.12
CA ILE A 75 -26.03 -0.74 -0.58
C ILE A 75 -25.78 0.29 -1.69
N GLU A 76 -26.36 1.48 -1.57
CA GLU A 76 -26.18 2.59 -2.51
C GLU A 76 -25.44 3.76 -1.85
N VAL A 77 -24.15 3.91 -2.15
CA VAL A 77 -23.31 5.01 -1.64
C VAL A 77 -23.36 6.23 -2.57
N PHE A 78 -23.45 7.42 -1.99
CA PHE A 78 -23.50 8.72 -2.65
C PHE A 78 -22.41 9.65 -2.10
N LYS A 79 -21.45 10.02 -2.96
CA LYS A 79 -20.34 10.94 -2.66
C LYS A 79 -20.56 12.30 -3.33
N LYS A 80 -20.41 13.38 -2.58
CA LYS A 80 -20.27 14.77 -3.05
C LYS A 80 -18.97 15.34 -2.47
N HIS A 81 -18.43 16.40 -3.08
CA HIS A 81 -17.11 17.00 -2.78
C HIS A 81 -16.69 17.14 -1.31
N LYS A 82 -17.62 17.28 -0.35
CA LYS A 82 -17.34 17.36 1.10
C LYS A 82 -18.26 16.49 1.98
N ARG A 83 -19.03 15.56 1.41
CA ARG A 83 -20.00 14.72 2.14
C ARG A 83 -20.21 13.38 1.44
N ALA A 84 -20.11 12.28 2.17
CA ALA A 84 -20.59 10.97 1.74
C ALA A 84 -21.73 10.48 2.64
N HIS A 85 -22.67 9.74 2.04
CA HIS A 85 -23.79 9.07 2.71
C HIS A 85 -24.15 7.81 1.92
N ALA A 86 -24.86 6.87 2.55
CA ALA A 86 -25.33 5.66 1.91
C ALA A 86 -26.78 5.35 2.26
N PHE A 87 -27.43 4.54 1.41
CA PHE A 87 -28.71 3.92 1.69
C PHE A 87 -28.54 2.40 1.66
N ILE A 88 -29.00 1.72 2.70
CA ILE A 88 -28.97 0.26 2.83
C ILE A 88 -30.39 -0.26 2.73
N ARG A 89 -30.68 -1.19 1.82
CA ARG A 89 -31.98 -1.85 1.68
C ARG A 89 -32.00 -3.17 2.43
N VAL A 90 -32.83 -3.26 3.47
CA VAL A 90 -32.98 -4.47 4.29
C VAL A 90 -34.16 -5.29 3.79
N LYS A 91 -34.00 -6.62 3.71
CA LYS A 91 -35.01 -7.54 3.15
C LYS A 91 -35.99 -8.09 4.18
N LYS A 92 -35.57 -8.23 5.45
CA LYS A 92 -36.43 -8.70 6.55
C LYS A 92 -36.69 -7.57 7.54
N THR A 93 -37.95 -7.36 7.89
CA THR A 93 -38.39 -6.33 8.85
C THR A 93 -37.79 -6.52 10.25
N GLY A 94 -37.53 -7.76 10.67
CA GLY A 94 -36.88 -8.04 11.96
C GLY A 94 -35.38 -7.74 12.01
N GLU A 95 -34.68 -7.78 10.87
CA GLU A 95 -33.25 -7.41 10.79
C GLU A 95 -33.06 -5.89 10.77
N PHE A 96 -34.07 -5.14 10.32
CA PHE A 96 -34.01 -3.68 10.16
C PHE A 96 -33.71 -2.95 11.48
N GLN A 97 -34.42 -3.29 12.55
CA GLN A 97 -34.25 -2.61 13.85
C GLN A 97 -32.91 -3.00 14.50
N ALA A 98 -32.53 -4.28 14.45
CA ALA A 98 -31.25 -4.75 14.98
C ALA A 98 -30.05 -4.07 14.29
N ILE A 99 -30.09 -3.91 12.96
CA ILE A 99 -29.05 -3.17 12.22
C ILE A 99 -29.06 -1.67 12.59
N LEU A 100 -30.24 -1.08 12.80
CA LEU A 100 -30.35 0.34 13.15
C LEU A 100 -29.76 0.65 14.53
N ASP A 101 -30.13 -0.13 15.54
CA ASP A 101 -29.68 0.03 16.92
C ASP A 101 -28.17 -0.23 17.03
N GLU A 102 -27.67 -1.28 16.37
CA GLU A 102 -26.24 -1.62 16.38
C GLU A 102 -25.38 -0.62 15.59
N LEU A 103 -25.85 -0.09 14.46
CA LEU A 103 -25.13 0.97 13.73
C LEU A 103 -25.16 2.35 14.43
N GLN A 104 -26.02 2.54 15.43
CA GLN A 104 -26.00 3.72 16.30
C GLN A 104 -25.02 3.57 17.47
N ASN A 105 -24.64 2.35 17.84
CA ASN A 105 -23.67 2.08 18.89
C ASN A 105 -22.25 2.51 18.44
N PRO A 106 -21.58 3.48 19.08
CA PRO A 106 -20.24 3.91 18.69
C PRO A 106 -19.18 2.81 18.84
N ALA A 107 -19.42 1.81 19.70
CA ALA A 107 -18.48 0.71 19.96
C ALA A 107 -18.28 -0.21 18.75
N ILE A 108 -19.25 -0.32 17.82
CA ILE A 108 -19.12 -1.22 16.66
C ILE A 108 -17.95 -0.83 15.74
N LEU A 109 -17.67 0.48 15.62
CA LEU A 109 -16.55 0.98 14.82
C LEU A 109 -15.18 0.64 15.46
N GLU A 110 -15.16 0.43 16.77
CA GLU A 110 -13.97 -0.03 17.49
C GLU A 110 -13.83 -1.56 17.38
N LEU A 111 -14.92 -2.29 17.62
CA LEU A 111 -14.97 -3.76 17.55
C LEU A 111 -14.65 -4.29 16.14
N ALA A 112 -15.14 -3.61 15.09
CA ALA A 112 -14.86 -3.92 13.70
C ALA A 112 -13.62 -3.19 13.14
N ASN A 113 -12.86 -2.49 14.00
CA ASN A 113 -11.63 -1.76 13.70
C ASN A 113 -11.73 -0.79 12.48
N MET A 114 -12.89 -0.16 12.30
CA MET A 114 -13.26 0.65 11.13
C MET A 114 -13.46 2.14 11.47
N LYS A 115 -12.67 2.67 12.41
CA LYS A 115 -12.73 4.07 12.87
C LYS A 115 -12.61 5.11 11.75
N ASP A 116 -11.88 4.82 10.67
CA ASP A 116 -11.74 5.72 9.52
C ASP A 116 -12.99 5.82 8.62
N LEU A 117 -13.96 4.89 8.72
CA LEU A 117 -15.20 4.89 7.92
C LEU A 117 -16.01 6.18 8.09
N VAL A 118 -15.91 6.79 9.28
CA VAL A 118 -16.63 8.01 9.65
C VAL A 118 -15.69 9.21 9.56
N VAL A 119 -16.23 10.37 9.22
CA VAL A 119 -15.49 11.64 9.33
C VAL A 119 -14.93 11.78 10.75
N ARG A 120 -13.61 12.00 10.87
CA ARG A 120 -12.90 12.14 12.15
C ARG A 120 -13.63 13.10 13.10
N GLY A 121 -13.90 12.64 14.32
CA GLY A 121 -14.64 13.39 15.34
C GLY A 121 -16.17 13.34 15.21
N LYS A 122 -16.73 12.41 14.43
CA LYS A 122 -18.18 12.17 14.34
C LYS A 122 -18.51 10.68 14.48
N THR A 123 -19.76 10.39 14.82
CA THR A 123 -20.37 9.04 14.79
C THR A 123 -21.18 8.85 13.50
N LEU A 124 -21.50 7.58 13.18
CA LEU A 124 -22.45 7.26 12.11
C LEU A 124 -23.82 7.86 12.45
N ASN A 125 -24.47 8.48 11.46
CA ASN A 125 -25.83 8.99 11.62
C ASN A 125 -26.80 8.06 10.89
N CYS A 126 -27.49 7.20 11.63
CA CYS A 126 -28.32 6.12 11.09
C CYS A 126 -29.80 6.39 11.35
N SER A 127 -30.62 6.48 10.31
CA SER A 127 -32.07 6.74 10.43
C SER A 127 -32.93 5.96 9.43
N PRO A 128 -34.22 5.69 9.75
CA PRO A 128 -35.17 5.14 8.79
C PRO A 128 -35.41 6.08 7.61
N ALA A 129 -35.14 5.62 6.38
CA ALA A 129 -35.46 6.36 5.17
C ALA A 129 -36.92 6.08 4.76
N ALA A 130 -37.85 6.89 5.29
CA ALA A 130 -39.25 6.90 4.89
C ALA A 130 -39.43 7.45 3.46
N GLY A 131 -40.44 6.94 2.75
CA GLY A 131 -40.59 7.17 1.31
C GLY A 131 -41.21 8.51 0.92
N SER A 132 -40.45 9.28 0.11
CA SER A 132 -40.93 10.21 -0.94
C SER A 132 -41.28 11.67 -0.59
N LYS A 133 -40.75 12.57 -1.45
CA LYS A 133 -41.16 13.96 -1.79
C LYS A 133 -41.01 15.11 -0.78
N ARG A 134 -40.10 16.04 -1.16
CA ARG A 134 -40.07 17.52 -0.95
C ARG A 134 -40.31 18.11 0.46
N GLU A 135 -39.24 18.71 1.01
CA GLU A 135 -39.15 20.08 1.55
C GLU A 135 -37.64 20.41 1.67
N ALA A 136 -37.05 21.55 1.29
CA ALA A 136 -37.46 22.96 1.12
C ALA A 136 -37.62 23.74 2.45
N ALA A 137 -36.83 24.81 2.60
CA ALA A 137 -36.68 25.70 3.78
C ALA A 137 -36.12 25.01 5.06
N SER A 138 -35.03 25.48 5.67
CA SER A 138 -34.99 26.79 6.35
C SER A 138 -33.56 27.33 6.59
N ALA A 139 -33.49 28.56 7.11
CA ALA A 139 -32.34 29.23 7.74
C ALA A 139 -31.15 29.68 6.83
N ARG A 140 -31.36 30.85 6.24
CA ARG A 140 -30.34 31.80 5.74
C ARG A 140 -29.21 32.08 6.75
N ARG A 141 -28.00 32.38 6.23
CA ARG A 141 -27.33 33.71 6.37
C ARG A 141 -26.19 33.87 5.35
N ARG A 142 -26.18 35.03 4.67
CA ARG A 142 -25.13 35.57 3.75
C ARG A 142 -24.36 36.67 4.52
N PRO A 143 -23.15 37.14 4.11
CA PRO A 143 -22.90 37.91 2.87
C PRO A 143 -21.97 37.18 1.86
N GLU A 144 -21.95 37.43 0.54
CA GLU A 144 -21.38 38.60 -0.21
C GLU A 144 -19.87 38.81 0.07
N ALA A 145 -18.94 38.94 -0.89
CA ALA A 145 -19.00 39.03 -2.37
C ALA A 145 -17.67 38.55 -3.01
N GLY A 146 -17.60 38.44 -4.35
CA GLY A 146 -16.35 38.18 -5.10
C GLY A 146 -16.58 37.68 -6.54
N GLN A 147 -16.02 38.36 -7.54
CA GLN A 147 -16.33 38.20 -8.98
C GLN A 147 -15.26 37.40 -9.77
N GLY A 148 -15.59 36.97 -11.00
CA GLY A 148 -14.66 36.42 -12.02
C GLY A 148 -15.27 35.19 -12.74
N LEU A 149 -15.97 35.30 -13.88
CA LEU A 149 -15.53 35.59 -15.27
C LEU A 149 -14.64 34.52 -15.94
N GLY A 150 -15.30 33.66 -16.76
CA GLY A 150 -14.73 33.08 -17.99
C GLY A 150 -13.73 31.92 -17.85
N VAL A 151 -13.44 31.11 -18.87
CA VAL A 151 -14.00 30.92 -20.23
C VAL A 151 -13.89 29.41 -20.56
N SER A 152 -14.74 28.89 -21.44
CA SER A 152 -14.61 27.53 -22.01
C SER A 152 -14.04 27.62 -23.43
N LEU A 153 -13.05 26.77 -23.80
CA LEU A 153 -13.08 25.93 -25.03
C LEU A 153 -11.77 25.12 -25.27
N LEU A 154 -11.97 23.86 -25.69
CA LEU A 154 -11.31 23.08 -26.76
C LEU A 154 -9.86 23.35 -27.25
N GLY A 155 -9.11 22.25 -27.39
CA GLY A 155 -7.92 22.08 -28.26
C GLY A 155 -7.13 20.82 -27.83
N ALA A 156 -7.12 19.63 -28.46
CA ALA A 156 -7.10 19.15 -29.86
C ALA A 156 -5.67 18.84 -30.40
N ARG A 157 -5.53 17.65 -31.03
CA ARG A 157 -4.40 17.15 -31.87
C ARG A 157 -3.12 16.69 -31.14
N LEU A 158 -2.25 15.80 -31.68
CA LEU A 158 -2.32 14.61 -32.58
C LEU A 158 -0.88 14.01 -32.69
N ALA A 159 -0.71 12.68 -32.72
CA ALA A 159 0.34 11.88 -33.41
C ALA A 159 0.42 10.47 -32.76
N LEU A 160 0.27 9.30 -33.42
CA LEU A 160 0.93 8.70 -34.61
C LEU A 160 2.38 8.24 -34.38
N TRP A 161 2.53 6.96 -33.97
CA TRP A 161 3.30 5.86 -34.60
C TRP A 161 4.66 6.12 -35.28
N PRO A 162 5.66 5.20 -35.15
CA PRO A 162 5.55 3.88 -35.80
C PRO A 162 6.13 2.65 -35.07
N SER A 163 5.79 1.47 -35.61
CA SER A 163 6.28 0.14 -35.22
C SER A 163 7.63 -0.22 -35.84
N ARG A 164 8.40 -1.09 -35.16
CA ARG A 164 8.99 -2.37 -35.65
C ARG A 164 10.25 -2.74 -34.84
N LEU A 165 10.28 -3.95 -34.27
CA LEU A 165 11.12 -5.06 -34.77
C LEU A 165 10.67 -6.38 -34.11
N VAL A 166 10.82 -7.50 -34.81
CA VAL A 166 10.47 -8.85 -34.36
C VAL A 166 11.64 -9.78 -34.64
N ASP A 167 12.07 -10.51 -33.60
CA ASP A 167 12.66 -11.86 -33.64
C ASP A 167 12.41 -12.43 -32.22
N ARG A 168 11.76 -13.57 -31.97
CA ARG A 168 11.59 -14.87 -32.66
C ARG A 168 12.82 -15.79 -32.60
N MET A 169 12.90 -16.58 -31.54
CA MET A 169 13.21 -18.02 -31.64
C MET A 169 12.40 -18.81 -30.59
N ALA A 170 12.06 -20.06 -30.90
CA ALA A 170 11.22 -20.92 -30.07
C ALA A 170 11.64 -22.40 -30.16
N THR A 171 12.00 -22.97 -28.99
CA THR A 171 11.80 -24.36 -28.54
C THR A 171 12.34 -25.51 -29.45
N PRO A 172 12.16 -26.83 -29.17
CA PRO A 172 11.68 -27.55 -27.96
C PRO A 172 12.46 -28.84 -27.53
N LEU A 173 12.03 -29.41 -26.38
CA LEU A 173 11.90 -30.87 -26.05
C LEU A 173 13.10 -31.84 -25.90
N MET A 174 13.24 -32.41 -24.68
CA MET A 174 13.47 -33.83 -24.29
C MET A 174 13.32 -33.91 -22.74
N SER A 175 13.00 -35.00 -22.02
CA SER A 175 12.28 -36.27 -22.29
C SER A 175 11.83 -36.85 -20.92
N THR A 176 10.83 -37.72 -20.88
CA THR A 176 10.32 -38.39 -19.66
C THR A 176 11.30 -39.40 -19.05
N LYS A 177 11.36 -39.51 -17.71
CA LYS A 177 11.35 -40.79 -16.94
C LYS A 177 10.86 -40.58 -15.50
N SER A 178 9.93 -41.43 -15.05
CA SER A 178 9.79 -41.78 -13.62
C SER A 178 10.87 -42.79 -13.26
N ASP A 179 11.45 -42.72 -12.06
CA ASP A 179 11.17 -43.75 -11.03
C ASP A 179 11.77 -43.41 -9.65
N SER A 180 10.98 -43.72 -8.61
CA SER A 180 11.36 -44.15 -7.26
C SER A 180 12.71 -43.74 -6.64
N ALA A 181 12.68 -42.75 -5.72
CA ALA A 181 13.73 -42.52 -4.72
C ALA A 181 13.20 -41.88 -3.41
N ILE A 182 12.30 -42.57 -2.68
CA ILE A 182 11.98 -42.20 -1.28
C ILE A 182 12.97 -42.91 -0.35
N ILE A 183 14.24 -42.47 -0.33
CA ILE A 183 15.21 -42.86 0.69
C ILE A 183 16.13 -41.67 1.03
N GLY A 184 15.95 -41.09 2.22
CA GLY A 184 17.01 -40.46 3.01
C GLY A 184 17.74 -39.22 2.48
N GLY A 185 17.36 -38.65 1.33
CA GLY A 185 17.93 -37.40 0.83
C GLY A 185 17.14 -36.18 1.29
N GLU A 186 17.78 -35.27 2.03
CA GLU A 186 17.25 -33.93 2.29
C GLU A 186 17.12 -33.17 0.95
N ILE A 187 15.89 -33.06 0.43
CA ILE A 187 15.63 -32.34 -0.82
C ILE A 187 15.74 -30.84 -0.52
N SER A 188 16.91 -30.26 -0.78
CA SER A 188 17.06 -28.82 -0.94
C SER A 188 16.17 -28.35 -2.11
N GLY A 189 14.94 -27.91 -1.80
CA GLY A 189 13.87 -27.88 -2.80
C GLY A 189 12.64 -27.07 -2.44
N GLN A 190 12.78 -25.75 -2.51
CA GLN A 190 11.75 -24.71 -2.32
C GLN A 190 11.31 -24.51 -0.86
N GLU A 191 11.43 -23.27 -0.40
CA GLU A 191 10.82 -22.74 0.83
C GLU A 191 9.29 -22.87 0.73
N ARG A 192 8.68 -23.67 1.63
CA ARG A 192 7.23 -23.89 1.73
C ARG A 192 6.76 -23.54 3.14
N LEU A 193 5.49 -23.20 3.27
CA LEU A 193 4.87 -22.85 4.56
C LEU A 193 3.71 -23.80 4.85
N PHE A 194 3.34 -23.97 6.12
CA PHE A 194 2.19 -24.78 6.51
C PHE A 194 1.01 -23.87 6.95
N PHE A 195 -0.21 -24.26 6.60
CA PHE A 195 -1.41 -23.53 6.99
C PHE A 195 -1.61 -23.59 8.51
N GLY A 196 -1.78 -22.44 9.15
CA GLY A 196 -1.88 -22.31 10.61
C GLY A 196 -0.52 -22.21 11.34
N GLU A 197 0.60 -22.32 10.62
CA GLU A 197 1.94 -22.13 11.17
C GLU A 197 2.19 -20.68 11.59
N GLN A 198 3.04 -20.48 12.59
CA GLN A 198 3.46 -19.16 13.06
C GLN A 198 4.73 -18.71 12.34
N MET A 199 4.64 -17.67 11.51
CA MET A 199 5.81 -17.09 10.81
C MET A 199 6.66 -16.18 11.71
N GLY A 200 6.16 -15.82 12.90
CA GLY A 200 6.76 -14.84 13.81
C GLY A 200 5.86 -13.61 13.96
N SER A 201 6.39 -12.50 14.47
CA SER A 201 5.66 -11.25 14.67
C SER A 201 5.96 -10.19 13.60
N GLU A 202 5.07 -9.21 13.44
CA GLU A 202 5.35 -8.02 12.63
C GLU A 202 6.54 -7.24 13.24
N THR A 203 7.46 -6.77 12.39
CA THR A 203 8.65 -6.01 12.86
C THR A 203 8.83 -4.72 12.06
N ARG A 204 9.88 -3.96 12.38
CA ARG A 204 10.28 -2.77 11.61
C ARG A 204 10.45 -3.10 10.12
N ASN A 205 11.03 -4.26 9.79
CA ASN A 205 11.38 -4.69 8.43
C ASN A 205 10.46 -5.78 7.85
N VAL A 206 9.40 -6.18 8.56
CA VAL A 206 8.44 -7.20 8.11
C VAL A 206 7.03 -6.68 8.31
N GLU A 207 6.19 -6.71 7.27
CA GLU A 207 4.76 -6.39 7.33
C GLU A 207 3.94 -7.61 6.90
N PHE A 208 2.94 -7.99 7.68
CA PHE A 208 2.00 -9.07 7.34
C PHE A 208 0.67 -8.49 6.85
N LYS A 209 0.03 -9.11 5.85
CA LYS A 209 -1.34 -8.78 5.43
C LYS A 209 -2.09 -10.05 5.01
N ARG A 210 -3.30 -10.24 5.53
CA ARG A 210 -4.09 -11.47 5.33
C ARG A 210 -4.38 -11.81 3.86
N GLY A 211 -4.59 -10.80 3.00
CA GLY A 211 -4.58 -10.97 1.55
C GLY A 211 -5.82 -11.60 0.88
N GLY A 212 -6.87 -11.95 1.63
CA GLY A 212 -8.06 -12.63 1.09
C GLY A 212 -9.00 -11.77 0.23
N GLY A 213 -9.84 -12.43 -0.57
CA GLY A 213 -10.88 -11.78 -1.39
C GLY A 213 -10.34 -10.95 -2.56
N GLU A 214 -10.96 -9.79 -2.83
CA GLU A 214 -10.52 -8.89 -3.92
C GLU A 214 -9.21 -8.13 -3.62
N TYR A 215 -8.55 -8.41 -2.49
CA TYR A 215 -7.33 -7.74 -2.03
C TYR A 215 -6.24 -7.69 -3.12
N MET A 216 -5.96 -8.81 -3.79
CA MET A 216 -4.90 -8.89 -4.81
C MET A 216 -5.13 -7.96 -6.02
N ASN A 217 -6.39 -7.62 -6.34
CA ASN A 217 -6.73 -6.76 -7.47
C ASN A 217 -6.85 -5.27 -7.10
N ILE A 218 -7.17 -4.95 -5.83
CA ILE A 218 -7.49 -3.59 -5.39
C ILE A 218 -6.51 -3.08 -4.33
N ALA A 219 -6.52 -3.69 -3.13
CA ALA A 219 -5.76 -3.20 -1.98
C ALA A 219 -4.25 -3.40 -2.14
N LEU A 220 -3.83 -4.52 -2.75
CA LEU A 220 -2.43 -4.86 -2.96
C LEU A 220 -1.67 -3.74 -3.69
N LYS A 221 -2.28 -3.07 -4.68
CA LYS A 221 -1.65 -1.96 -5.41
C LYS A 221 -1.32 -0.78 -4.50
N HIS A 222 -2.22 -0.42 -3.58
CA HIS A 222 -1.98 0.65 -2.61
C HIS A 222 -0.99 0.23 -1.52
N HIS A 223 -1.07 -1.02 -1.06
CA HIS A 223 -0.14 -1.56 -0.07
C HIS A 223 1.30 -1.66 -0.61
N ILE A 224 1.49 -2.07 -1.87
CA ILE A 224 2.80 -1.98 -2.54
C ILE A 224 3.33 -0.55 -2.48
N ARG A 225 2.55 0.46 -2.88
CA ARG A 225 2.99 1.88 -2.80
C ARG A 225 3.42 2.26 -1.39
N LYS A 226 2.51 2.11 -0.42
CA LYS A 226 2.69 2.53 0.97
C LYS A 226 3.88 1.84 1.64
N TYR A 227 3.93 0.51 1.58
CA TYR A 227 4.92 -0.28 2.31
C TYR A 227 6.27 -0.31 1.61
N VAL A 228 6.34 -0.41 0.27
CA VAL A 228 7.63 -0.36 -0.44
C VAL A 228 8.28 1.01 -0.29
N CYS A 229 7.52 2.11 -0.41
CA CYS A 229 8.04 3.46 -0.14
C CYS A 229 8.56 3.58 1.30
N ALA A 230 7.81 3.10 2.29
CA ALA A 230 8.22 3.11 3.70
C ALA A 230 9.50 2.27 3.97
N PHE A 231 9.64 1.10 3.35
CA PHE A 231 10.82 0.24 3.47
C PHE A 231 12.04 0.86 2.78
N LEU A 232 11.89 1.43 1.57
CA LEU A 232 12.97 2.13 0.87
C LEU A 232 13.49 3.35 1.64
N ASN A 233 12.60 4.05 2.34
CA ASN A 233 12.94 5.22 3.17
C ASN A 233 13.41 4.87 4.59
N SER A 234 13.67 3.60 4.88
CA SER A 234 14.15 3.13 6.17
C SER A 234 15.38 2.22 6.02
N GLU A 235 15.21 0.91 6.16
CA GLU A 235 16.29 -0.09 6.19
C GLU A 235 16.03 -1.25 5.20
N GLY A 236 15.05 -1.09 4.31
CA GLY A 236 14.48 -2.18 3.53
C GLY A 236 13.52 -3.03 4.36
N GLY A 237 12.96 -4.07 3.74
CA GLY A 237 12.02 -4.96 4.41
C GLY A 237 11.30 -5.93 3.47
N SER A 238 10.36 -6.69 4.02
CA SER A 238 9.53 -7.65 3.30
C SER A 238 8.05 -7.49 3.65
N LEU A 239 7.20 -7.37 2.64
CA LEU A 239 5.75 -7.44 2.74
C LEU A 239 5.31 -8.88 2.42
N PHE A 240 4.65 -9.55 3.37
CA PHE A 240 4.04 -10.86 3.17
C PHE A 240 2.53 -10.72 3.05
N VAL A 241 1.96 -11.32 2.00
CA VAL A 241 0.51 -11.34 1.75
C VAL A 241 0.03 -12.79 1.76
N GLY A 242 -0.95 -13.08 2.62
CA GLY A 242 -1.36 -14.45 3.01
C GLY A 242 -1.00 -14.82 4.45
N VAL A 243 -0.59 -13.85 5.27
CA VAL A 243 -0.27 -14.03 6.70
C VAL A 243 -1.14 -13.04 7.49
N ASN A 244 -1.76 -13.50 8.57
CA ASN A 244 -2.52 -12.64 9.47
C ASN A 244 -1.59 -11.72 10.28
N ASP A 245 -2.15 -10.65 10.86
CA ASP A 245 -1.37 -9.69 11.66
C ASP A 245 -0.80 -10.32 12.97
N ASP A 246 -1.32 -11.47 13.40
CA ASP A 246 -0.82 -12.28 14.53
C ASP A 246 0.37 -13.18 14.18
N GLY A 247 0.76 -13.27 12.90
CA GLY A 247 1.80 -14.18 12.40
C GLY A 247 1.29 -15.50 11.80
N THR A 248 -0.01 -15.79 11.88
CA THR A 248 -0.60 -17.05 11.42
C THR A 248 -0.66 -17.12 9.89
N VAL A 249 -0.02 -18.12 9.30
CA VAL A 249 -0.05 -18.38 7.84
C VAL A 249 -1.44 -18.86 7.40
N CYS A 250 -2.11 -18.07 6.57
CA CYS A 250 -3.41 -18.42 5.96
C CYS A 250 -3.30 -18.83 4.48
N GLY A 251 -2.32 -18.27 3.77
CA GLY A 251 -2.26 -18.30 2.32
C GLY A 251 -3.34 -17.46 1.63
N VAL A 252 -3.13 -17.20 0.34
CA VAL A 252 -4.13 -16.67 -0.59
C VAL A 252 -4.24 -17.62 -1.77
N GLU A 253 -5.46 -17.85 -2.27
CA GLU A 253 -5.69 -18.59 -3.51
C GLU A 253 -5.06 -17.82 -4.69
N CYS A 254 -4.01 -18.39 -5.28
CA CYS A 254 -3.19 -17.72 -6.28
C CYS A 254 -2.79 -18.70 -7.40
N THR A 255 -3.47 -18.61 -8.54
CA THR A 255 -3.08 -19.36 -9.74
C THR A 255 -1.85 -18.75 -10.38
N HIS A 256 -1.13 -19.48 -11.24
CA HIS A 256 0.02 -18.91 -11.95
C HIS A 256 -0.33 -17.67 -12.80
N LYS A 257 -1.56 -17.57 -13.30
CA LYS A 257 -2.05 -16.36 -14.01
C LYS A 257 -2.17 -15.15 -13.08
N ASP A 258 -2.48 -15.37 -11.81
CA ASP A 258 -2.59 -14.32 -10.80
C ASP A 258 -1.20 -13.88 -10.30
N GLU A 259 -0.25 -14.82 -10.19
CA GLU A 259 1.15 -14.47 -9.91
C GLU A 259 1.71 -13.51 -10.97
N ASP A 260 1.54 -13.84 -12.26
CA ASP A 260 2.06 -13.02 -13.37
C ASP A 260 1.34 -11.67 -13.45
N ARG A 261 0.03 -11.63 -13.20
CA ARG A 261 -0.71 -10.36 -13.06
C ARG A 261 -0.16 -9.50 -11.94
N VAL A 262 0.15 -10.09 -10.79
CA VAL A 262 0.69 -9.37 -9.63
C VAL A 262 2.12 -8.90 -9.88
N ARG A 263 2.99 -9.72 -10.49
CA ARG A 263 4.34 -9.31 -10.93
C ARG A 263 4.26 -8.08 -11.85
N LEU A 264 3.46 -8.16 -12.93
CA LEU A 264 3.29 -7.06 -13.88
C LEU A 264 2.69 -5.79 -13.23
N MET A 265 1.74 -5.93 -12.31
CA MET A 265 1.16 -4.82 -11.57
C MET A 265 2.20 -4.16 -10.64
N ALA A 266 2.97 -4.97 -9.89
CA ALA A 266 4.01 -4.49 -9.00
C ALA A 266 5.10 -3.76 -9.78
N ASP A 267 5.63 -4.37 -10.84
CA ASP A 267 6.57 -3.73 -11.78
C ASP A 267 6.04 -2.40 -12.30
N SER A 268 4.76 -2.33 -12.71
CA SER A 268 4.15 -1.11 -13.22
C SER A 268 4.04 0.00 -12.17
N VAL A 269 3.88 -0.33 -10.89
CA VAL A 269 3.85 0.62 -9.78
C VAL A 269 5.28 1.08 -9.45
N LEU A 270 6.20 0.11 -9.27
CA LEU A 270 7.57 0.35 -8.85
C LEU A 270 8.41 1.08 -9.90
N LYS A 271 8.09 0.94 -11.20
CA LYS A 271 8.66 1.75 -12.29
C LYS A 271 8.32 3.24 -12.20
N GLY A 272 7.22 3.60 -11.53
CA GLY A 272 6.82 4.99 -11.34
C GLY A 272 7.46 5.69 -10.13
N PHE A 273 8.19 4.95 -9.29
CA PHE A 273 8.86 5.51 -8.12
C PHE A 273 10.01 6.43 -8.52
N ARG A 274 10.30 7.42 -7.65
CA ARG A 274 11.42 8.35 -7.82
C ARG A 274 12.29 8.38 -6.56
N PRO A 275 13.62 8.22 -6.67
CA PRO A 275 14.37 7.79 -7.85
C PRO A 275 13.98 6.38 -8.35
N PRO A 276 14.28 6.07 -9.63
CA PRO A 276 13.83 4.82 -10.25
C PRO A 276 14.45 3.59 -9.59
N LEU A 277 13.62 2.57 -9.38
CA LEU A 277 14.02 1.30 -8.79
C LEU A 277 14.59 0.37 -9.86
N PHE A 278 15.79 -0.17 -9.62
CA PHE A 278 16.39 -1.17 -10.48
C PHE A 278 15.81 -2.57 -10.20
N PRO A 279 15.77 -3.48 -11.19
CA PRO A 279 15.22 -4.84 -10.99
C PRO A 279 15.90 -5.67 -9.90
N GLY A 280 17.15 -5.36 -9.54
CA GLY A 280 17.86 -6.01 -8.42
C GLY A 280 17.53 -5.45 -7.03
N SER A 281 16.76 -4.36 -6.94
CA SER A 281 16.42 -3.71 -5.65
C SER A 281 15.18 -4.30 -4.98
N TYR A 282 14.44 -5.19 -5.65
CA TYR A 282 13.29 -5.89 -5.08
C TYR A 282 13.14 -7.29 -5.69
N SER A 283 12.45 -8.19 -4.97
CA SER A 283 12.10 -9.52 -5.47
C SER A 283 10.68 -9.90 -5.01
N ILE A 284 9.97 -10.64 -5.87
CA ILE A 284 8.62 -11.14 -5.59
C ILE A 284 8.63 -12.67 -5.69
N HIS A 285 8.45 -13.31 -4.55
CA HIS A 285 8.36 -14.77 -4.43
C HIS A 285 6.94 -15.17 -4.03
N PHE A 286 6.48 -16.32 -4.52
CA PHE A 286 5.22 -16.93 -4.10
C PHE A 286 5.54 -18.27 -3.45
N LEU A 287 5.44 -18.33 -2.12
CA LEU A 287 5.75 -19.49 -1.31
C LEU A 287 4.49 -20.38 -1.24
N PRO A 288 4.53 -21.66 -1.64
CA PRO A 288 3.37 -22.54 -1.55
C PRO A 288 3.01 -22.84 -0.09
N VAL A 289 1.71 -22.83 0.21
CA VAL A 289 1.17 -23.16 1.53
C VAL A 289 0.55 -24.56 1.48
N VAL A 290 1.08 -25.47 2.29
CA VAL A 290 0.54 -26.82 2.48
C VAL A 290 -0.58 -26.77 3.51
N LYS A 291 -1.74 -27.34 3.16
CA LYS A 291 -2.90 -27.46 4.05
C LYS A 291 -3.46 -28.87 3.93
N ASP A 292 -3.84 -29.46 5.06
CA ASP A 292 -4.40 -30.81 5.07
C ASP A 292 -5.72 -30.91 4.29
N GLY A 293 -5.83 -31.95 3.46
CA GLY A 293 -6.97 -32.19 2.57
C GLY A 293 -6.86 -31.51 1.19
N HIS A 294 -7.90 -31.66 0.38
CA HIS A 294 -7.91 -31.17 -1.02
C HIS A 294 -8.10 -29.65 -1.15
N SER A 295 -8.43 -28.95 -0.07
CA SER A 295 -8.73 -27.50 -0.06
C SER A 295 -7.49 -26.60 0.00
N GLY A 296 -6.28 -27.17 -0.06
CA GLY A 296 -5.00 -26.43 -0.09
C GLY A 296 -4.49 -26.07 -1.48
N LEU A 297 -5.15 -26.56 -2.55
CA LEU A 297 -4.69 -26.35 -3.92
C LEU A 297 -4.63 -24.85 -4.25
N PHE A 298 -3.47 -24.40 -4.73
CA PHE A 298 -3.16 -23.01 -5.08
C PHE A 298 -3.05 -22.00 -3.92
N LEU A 299 -3.05 -22.42 -2.65
CA LEU A 299 -2.72 -21.51 -1.55
C LEU A 299 -1.24 -21.12 -1.59
N LYS A 300 -0.95 -19.82 -1.59
CA LYS A 300 0.42 -19.26 -1.59
C LYS A 300 0.52 -18.03 -0.70
N VAL A 301 1.69 -17.76 -0.15
CA VAL A 301 2.05 -16.46 0.45
C VAL A 301 2.93 -15.70 -0.55
N MET A 302 2.54 -14.48 -0.90
CA MET A 302 3.39 -13.59 -1.70
C MET A 302 4.34 -12.84 -0.77
N ARG A 303 5.65 -13.03 -0.93
CA ARG A 303 6.72 -12.24 -0.30
C ARG A 303 7.28 -11.24 -1.31
N LEU A 304 7.05 -9.96 -1.08
CA LEU A 304 7.72 -8.85 -1.77
C LEU A 304 8.81 -8.30 -0.86
N THR A 305 10.07 -8.62 -1.17
CA THR A 305 11.25 -8.14 -0.45
C THR A 305 11.88 -6.98 -1.19
N VAL A 306 12.29 -5.94 -0.45
CA VAL A 306 12.89 -4.72 -0.97
C VAL A 306 14.19 -4.44 -0.24
N GLN A 307 15.26 -4.23 -0.99
CA GLN A 307 16.60 -3.95 -0.49
C GLN A 307 17.02 -2.55 -0.92
N ILE A 308 17.49 -1.76 0.05
CA ILE A 308 18.08 -0.45 -0.25
C ILE A 308 19.44 -0.70 -0.93
N PRO A 309 19.68 -0.15 -2.14
CA PRO A 309 20.99 -0.25 -2.78
C PRO A 309 22.03 0.44 -1.90
N LYS A 310 23.04 -0.32 -1.43
CA LYS A 310 24.09 0.16 -0.53
C LYS A 310 25.04 1.15 -1.23
N LYS A 311 24.58 2.39 -1.44
CA LYS A 311 25.42 3.54 -1.76
C LYS A 311 25.63 4.34 -0.47
N GLU A 312 26.80 4.20 0.12
CA GLU A 312 27.16 4.92 1.34
C GLU A 312 27.30 6.42 1.04
N GLY A 313 26.35 7.22 1.53
CA GLY A 313 26.35 8.70 1.39
C GLY A 313 25.08 9.29 0.75
N ASP A 314 24.35 8.52 -0.06
CA ASP A 314 23.12 8.99 -0.71
C ASP A 314 21.94 8.99 0.29
N VAL A 315 21.84 10.04 1.10
CA VAL A 315 20.65 10.29 1.94
C VAL A 315 19.49 10.69 1.04
N LEU A 316 18.63 9.71 0.72
CA LEU A 316 17.63 9.82 -0.32
C LEU A 316 16.23 9.49 0.21
N LEU A 317 15.23 10.25 -0.22
CA LEU A 317 13.83 9.87 -0.08
C LEU A 317 13.29 9.37 -1.42
N TYR A 318 12.59 8.25 -1.34
CA TYR A 318 11.79 7.66 -2.39
C TYR A 318 10.34 8.16 -2.30
N GLU A 319 9.84 8.57 -3.44
CA GLU A 319 8.48 9.01 -3.74
C GLU A 319 7.76 7.93 -4.56
N THR A 320 6.47 7.71 -4.32
CA THR A 320 5.64 6.80 -5.12
C THR A 320 5.32 7.38 -6.50
N ASP A 321 4.70 6.58 -7.37
CA ASP A 321 4.12 7.01 -8.65
C ASP A 321 2.99 8.07 -8.53
N GLN A 322 2.62 8.48 -7.31
CA GLN A 322 1.58 9.46 -7.02
C GLN A 322 2.07 10.73 -6.31
N GLY A 323 3.39 10.90 -6.11
CA GLY A 323 3.94 12.03 -5.34
C GLY A 323 3.88 11.85 -3.83
N GLU A 324 3.52 10.65 -3.34
CA GLU A 324 3.39 10.37 -1.91
C GLU A 324 4.70 9.84 -1.34
N VAL A 325 5.10 10.33 -0.17
CA VAL A 325 6.27 9.86 0.57
C VAL A 325 5.82 9.24 1.88
N TYR A 326 6.28 8.01 2.14
CA TYR A 326 6.01 7.24 3.37
C TYR A 326 7.31 6.84 4.04
N VAL A 327 7.34 6.79 5.38
CA VAL A 327 8.50 6.38 6.17
C VAL A 327 8.07 5.37 7.23
N ARG A 328 8.83 4.28 7.39
CA ARG A 328 8.59 3.28 8.44
C ARG A 328 9.16 3.79 9.78
N ARG A 329 8.34 3.69 10.83
CA ARG A 329 8.70 3.84 12.25
C ARG A 329 8.53 2.49 12.93
N ASP A 330 8.90 2.42 14.21
CA ASP A 330 8.79 1.19 14.99
C ASP A 330 7.30 0.79 15.13
N GLY A 331 6.91 -0.26 14.41
CA GLY A 331 5.53 -0.76 14.35
C GLY A 331 4.51 0.11 13.59
N SER A 332 4.92 1.13 12.81
CA SER A 332 3.95 1.93 12.03
C SER A 332 4.51 2.57 10.76
N VAL A 333 3.67 2.81 9.76
CA VAL A 333 4.03 3.64 8.59
C VAL A 333 3.48 5.05 8.77
N GLN A 334 4.36 6.05 8.70
CA GLN A 334 4.00 7.46 8.69
C GLN A 334 3.94 7.96 7.24
N GLY A 335 2.78 8.49 6.81
CA GLY A 335 2.62 9.24 5.57
C GLY A 335 1.18 9.29 5.06
N PRO A 336 0.90 9.99 3.95
CA PRO A 336 1.86 10.77 3.16
C PRO A 336 2.49 11.92 3.98
N LEU A 337 3.80 12.10 3.87
CA LEU A 337 4.49 13.20 4.54
C LEU A 337 4.17 14.54 3.87
N SER A 338 3.98 15.59 4.67
CA SER A 338 3.90 16.96 4.14
C SER A 338 5.27 17.45 3.69
N GLY A 339 5.29 18.45 2.79
CA GLY A 339 6.54 19.10 2.37
C GLY A 339 7.36 19.66 3.55
N SER A 340 6.69 20.14 4.61
CA SER A 340 7.37 20.59 5.85
C SER A 340 8.02 19.44 6.62
N SER A 341 7.36 18.29 6.74
CA SER A 341 7.95 17.08 7.35
C SER A 341 9.10 16.51 6.51
N ILE A 342 9.01 16.57 5.18
CA ILE A 342 10.08 16.15 4.26
C ILE A 342 11.30 17.06 4.44
N GLN A 343 11.13 18.39 4.44
CA GLN A 343 12.22 19.34 4.68
C GLN A 343 12.91 19.11 6.04
N GLU A 344 12.14 18.86 7.08
CA GLU A 344 12.67 18.61 8.42
C GLU A 344 13.42 17.28 8.51
N TRP A 345 12.90 16.21 7.88
CA TRP A 345 13.61 14.94 7.75
C TRP A 345 14.95 15.11 7.02
N CYS A 346 14.97 15.85 5.91
CA CYS A 346 16.20 16.14 5.17
C CYS A 346 17.20 16.91 6.03
N ARG A 347 16.76 17.96 6.75
CA ARG A 347 17.62 18.72 7.68
C ARG A 347 18.26 17.82 8.74
N GLN A 348 17.46 16.96 9.39
CA GLN A 348 17.94 16.06 10.44
C GLN A 348 18.94 15.05 9.92
N LYS A 349 18.66 14.43 8.77
CA LYS A 349 19.57 13.45 8.15
C LYS A 349 20.87 14.10 7.64
N TRP A 350 20.82 15.27 7.01
CA TRP A 350 22.03 15.99 6.60
C TRP A 350 22.88 16.42 7.79
N THR A 351 22.25 16.92 8.86
CA THR A 351 22.97 17.30 10.10
C THR A 351 23.70 16.10 10.69
N ALA A 352 23.08 14.92 10.70
CA ALA A 352 23.70 13.69 11.18
C ALA A 352 24.88 13.23 10.30
N GLU A 353 24.75 13.25 8.98
CA GLU A 353 25.84 12.83 8.08
C GLU A 353 26.99 13.84 8.05
N ILE A 354 26.71 15.16 8.12
CA ILE A 354 27.73 16.21 8.29
C ILE A 354 28.52 15.97 9.58
N LYS A 355 27.85 15.71 10.70
CA LYS A 355 28.52 15.39 11.97
C LYS A 355 29.41 14.14 11.84
N LYS A 356 28.90 13.06 11.25
CA LYS A 356 29.66 11.83 11.00
C LYS A 356 30.89 12.05 10.11
N LEU A 357 30.81 12.96 9.12
CA LEU A 357 31.94 13.36 8.28
C LEU A 357 32.95 14.23 9.04
N GLN A 358 32.48 15.12 9.92
CA GLN A 358 33.35 15.89 10.83
C GLN A 358 34.09 14.96 11.81
N ASP A 359 33.39 14.03 12.47
CA ASP A 359 34.00 13.03 13.36
C ASP A 359 35.06 12.18 12.63
N LYS A 360 34.81 11.79 11.37
CA LYS A 360 35.78 11.10 10.51
C LYS A 360 36.98 11.99 10.15
N MET A 361 36.78 13.27 9.83
CA MET A 361 37.85 14.22 9.54
C MET A 361 38.75 14.43 10.77
N ASP A 362 38.15 14.67 11.93
CA ASP A 362 38.86 14.87 13.19
C ASP A 362 39.66 13.63 13.62
N HIS A 363 39.20 12.42 13.27
CA HIS A 363 39.98 11.20 13.43
C HIS A 363 41.22 11.21 12.52
N LEU A 364 41.03 11.42 11.21
CA LEU A 364 42.12 11.40 10.22
C LEU A 364 43.18 12.47 10.48
N VAL A 365 42.77 13.68 10.89
CA VAL A 365 43.70 14.76 11.25
C VAL A 365 44.55 14.39 12.47
N ARG A 366 43.98 13.74 13.49
CA ARG A 366 44.74 13.25 14.65
C ARG A 366 45.69 12.11 14.29
N GLU A 367 45.28 11.22 13.39
CA GLU A 367 46.12 10.14 12.88
C GLU A 367 47.30 10.69 12.06
N GLU A 368 47.06 11.68 11.19
CA GLU A 368 48.11 12.37 10.44
C GLU A 368 49.13 13.04 11.37
N GLN A 369 48.67 13.81 12.36
CA GLN A 369 49.54 14.45 13.36
C GLN A 369 50.41 13.43 14.12
N TYR A 370 49.81 12.30 14.53
CA TYR A 370 50.54 11.21 15.17
C TYR A 370 51.62 10.60 14.26
N LEU A 371 51.30 10.38 12.98
CA LEU A 371 52.25 9.84 11.99
C LEU A 371 53.36 10.83 11.67
N GLN A 372 53.06 12.12 11.54
CA GLN A 372 54.06 13.19 11.33
C GLN A 372 55.04 13.28 12.50
N GLU A 373 54.57 13.26 13.75
CA GLU A 373 55.44 13.26 14.94
C GLU A 373 56.31 11.99 15.02
N LYS A 374 55.74 10.83 14.65
CA LYS A 374 56.49 9.56 14.56
C LYS A 374 57.57 9.60 13.48
N LEU A 375 57.30 10.25 12.35
CA LEU A 375 58.27 10.47 11.27
C LEU A 375 59.37 11.43 11.71
N ARG A 376 59.01 12.54 12.36
CA ARG A 376 59.96 13.54 12.90
C ARG A 376 60.94 12.92 13.89
N ARG A 377 60.46 12.09 14.82
CA ARG A 377 61.31 11.34 15.77
C ARG A 377 62.29 10.39 15.07
N LYS A 378 61.83 9.66 14.05
CA LYS A 378 62.72 8.81 13.23
C LYS A 378 63.79 9.63 12.51
N GLN A 379 63.42 10.78 11.94
CA GLN A 379 64.37 11.65 11.25
C GLN A 379 65.44 12.19 12.20
N GLN A 380 65.07 12.59 13.43
CA GLN A 380 66.02 13.02 14.46
C GLN A 380 67.00 11.88 14.83
N SER A 381 66.48 10.67 15.06
CA SER A 381 67.32 9.50 15.37
C SER A 381 68.27 9.11 14.21
N ILE A 382 67.87 9.29 12.95
CA ILE A 382 68.75 9.08 11.79
C ILE A 382 69.89 10.11 11.79
N VAL A 383 69.59 11.38 12.05
CA VAL A 383 70.61 12.45 12.11
C VAL A 383 71.59 12.20 13.26
N GLU A 384 71.11 11.82 14.45
CA GLU A 384 71.97 11.44 15.59
C GLU A 384 72.89 10.26 15.25
N LEU A 385 72.38 9.23 14.57
CA LEU A 385 73.20 8.09 14.12
C LEU A 385 74.25 8.49 13.07
N GLN A 386 73.92 9.40 12.15
CA GLN A 386 74.87 9.93 11.17
C GLN A 386 75.97 10.76 11.84
N GLN A 387 75.61 11.62 12.80
CA GLN A 387 76.56 12.41 13.60
C GLN A 387 77.54 11.49 14.34
N ASN A 388 77.02 10.49 15.06
CA ASN A 388 77.83 9.50 15.78
C ASN A 388 78.77 8.70 14.84
N GLN A 389 78.33 8.37 13.61
CA GLN A 389 79.20 7.73 12.62
C GLN A 389 80.33 8.64 12.15
N GLN A 390 80.07 9.94 11.94
CA GLN A 390 81.11 10.90 11.57
C GLN A 390 82.13 11.10 12.70
N ASP A 391 81.68 11.21 13.95
CA ASP A 391 82.57 11.34 15.11
C ASP A 391 83.46 10.08 15.31
N MET A 392 82.91 8.89 15.06
CA MET A 392 83.73 7.67 15.02
C MET A 392 84.76 7.71 13.88
N GLN A 393 84.39 8.14 12.67
CA GLN A 393 85.35 8.23 11.55
C GLN A 393 86.47 9.23 11.82
N VAL A 394 86.17 10.39 12.41
CA VAL A 394 87.16 11.41 12.78
C VAL A 394 88.11 10.88 13.87
N THR A 395 87.59 10.21 14.90
CA THR A 395 88.44 9.63 15.96
C THR A 395 89.30 8.46 15.49
N HIS A 396 88.85 7.67 14.51
CA HIS A 396 89.69 6.66 13.85
C HIS A 396 90.77 7.29 12.95
N SER A 397 90.44 8.34 12.17
CA SER A 397 91.39 9.09 11.35
C SER A 397 92.50 9.75 12.19
N GLY A 398 92.15 10.42 13.29
CA GLY A 398 93.11 11.06 14.19
C GLY A 398 94.07 10.08 14.86
N LYS A 399 93.62 8.86 15.19
CA LYS A 399 94.49 7.80 15.70
C LYS A 399 95.46 7.28 14.64
N ALA A 400 95.02 7.17 13.38
CA ALA A 400 95.89 6.75 12.28
C ALA A 400 96.99 7.78 11.97
N THR A 401 96.69 9.08 11.99
CA THR A 401 97.68 10.14 11.75
C THR A 401 98.70 10.25 12.89
N VAL A 402 98.28 10.12 14.15
CA VAL A 402 99.21 10.06 15.29
C VAL A 402 100.11 8.81 15.24
N SER A 403 99.56 7.65 14.84
CA SER A 403 100.36 6.44 14.63
C SER A 403 101.40 6.58 13.51
N HIS A 404 101.09 7.34 12.44
CA HIS A 404 102.04 7.60 11.36
C HIS A 404 103.14 8.59 11.75
N LEU A 405 102.83 9.62 12.53
CA LEU A 405 103.85 10.57 13.04
C LEU A 405 104.86 9.89 13.97
N CYS A 406 104.44 8.88 14.73
CA CYS A 406 105.31 8.16 15.67
C CYS A 406 106.26 7.15 15.00
N CYS A 407 106.23 7.02 13.66
CA CYS A 407 107.05 6.09 12.89
C CYS A 407 108.04 6.79 11.93
N VAL A 408 108.21 8.12 12.08
CA VAL A 408 109.09 8.97 11.25
C VAL A 408 110.09 9.77 12.11
N MET A 409 110.18 9.46 13.42
CA MET A 409 111.31 9.78 14.30
C MET A 409 111.96 8.48 14.76
#